data_AF-A0A2X1QKU3-F1
#
_entry.id   AF-A0A2X1QKU3-F1
#
_cell.length_a   1.000
_cell.length_b   1.000
_cell.length_c   1.000
_cell.angle_alpha   90.00
_cell.angle_beta   90.00
_cell.angle_gamma   90.00
#
_symmetry.space_group_name_H-M   'P 1'
#
loop_
_entity.id
_entity.type
_entity.pdbx_description
1 polymer ?
#
loop_
_entity_poly.entity_id
_entity_poly.type
_entity_poly.pdbx_seq_one_letter_code
_entity_poly.pdbx_strand_id
1 'polypeptide(L)'
;MVRKLGLLDWYTSYELQVRLLPTTKLPDSRNALHSSIIDVFNEFGVQIMSPNFVMQPKAAVVVPQEAWYAAPAVAPQEPEK
;
A
#
# COMPACT_ATOMS: atom_id res chain seq x y z
N MET A 1 -11.86 -8.61 7.54
CA MET A 1 -12.17 -7.83 8.77
C MET A 1 -11.00 -6.90 9.04
N VAL A 2 -11.26 -5.64 9.36
CA VAL A 2 -10.23 -4.65 9.75
C VAL A 2 -10.46 -4.27 11.21
N ARG A 3 -9.40 -4.24 12.02
CA ARG A 3 -9.46 -3.78 13.41
C ARG A 3 -8.35 -2.76 13.68
N LYS A 4 -8.66 -1.66 14.36
CA LYS A 4 -7.65 -0.76 14.91
C LYS A 4 -7.23 -1.31 16.27
N LEU A 5 -5.96 -1.65 16.42
CA LEU A 5 -5.42 -2.25 17.65
C LEU A 5 -5.00 -1.19 18.67
N GLY A 6 -4.55 -0.03 18.21
CA GLY A 6 -4.14 1.07 19.10
C GLY A 6 -3.45 2.21 18.36
N LEU A 7 -3.15 3.27 19.10
CA LEU A 7 -2.26 4.33 18.67
C LEU A 7 -0.93 4.15 19.41
N LEU A 8 0.15 4.03 18.66
CA LEU A 8 1.51 3.96 19.18
C LEU A 8 2.20 5.31 18.95
N ASP A 9 3.35 5.50 19.58
CA ASP A 9 4.04 6.81 19.61
C ASP A 9 4.33 7.39 18.22
N TRP A 10 4.49 6.55 17.20
CA TRP A 10 4.83 6.98 15.83
C TRP A 10 3.85 6.53 14.74
N TYR A 11 2.89 5.65 15.04
CA TYR A 11 1.97 5.11 14.04
C TYR A 11 0.72 4.51 14.66
N THR A 12 -0.34 4.41 13.86
CA THR A 12 -1.53 3.64 14.25
C THR A 12 -1.34 2.17 13.87
N SER A 13 -1.67 1.27 14.79
CA SER A 13 -1.62 -0.17 14.54
C SER A 13 -2.98 -0.70 14.09
N TYR A 14 -2.99 -1.42 12.97
CA TYR A 14 -4.17 -2.06 12.40
C TYR A 14 -3.92 -3.55 12.19
N GLU A 15 -4.97 -4.34 12.33
CA GLU A 15 -4.98 -5.75 11.97
C GLU A 15 -5.97 -5.98 10.83
N LEU A 16 -5.50 -6.67 9.80
CA LEU A 16 -6.31 -7.11 8.67
C LEU A 16 -6.39 -8.63 8.66
N GLN A 17 -7.60 -9.15 8.83
CA GLN A 17 -7.88 -10.58 8.74
C GLN A 17 -8.58 -10.89 7.41
N VAL A 18 -7.98 -11.79 6.65
CA VAL A 18 -8.48 -12.25 5.35
C VAL A 18 -8.61 -13.76 5.33
N ARG A 19 -9.56 -14.26 4.54
CA ARG A 19 -9.71 -15.68 4.23
C ARG A 19 -9.28 -15.90 2.80
N LEU A 20 -8.35 -16.81 2.58
CA LEU A 20 -7.94 -17.22 1.24
C LEU A 20 -8.89 -18.31 0.73
N LEU A 21 -9.13 -18.33 -0.57
CA LEU A 21 -9.79 -19.45 -1.23
C LEU A 21 -8.82 -20.64 -1.30
N PRO A 22 -9.30 -21.89 -1.34
CA PRO A 22 -8.45 -23.08 -1.32
C PRO A 22 -7.43 -23.15 -2.48
N THR A 23 -7.74 -22.50 -3.59
CA THR A 23 -6.91 -22.50 -4.81
C THR A 23 -5.82 -21.43 -4.79
N THR A 24 -5.84 -20.52 -3.82
CA THR A 24 -4.92 -19.38 -3.78
C THR A 24 -3.67 -19.71 -2.97
N LYS A 25 -2.49 -19.45 -3.54
CA LYS A 25 -1.22 -19.62 -2.83
C LYS A 25 -1.00 -18.46 -1.85
N LEU A 26 -0.54 -18.80 -0.64
CA LEU A 26 -0.31 -17.82 0.43
C LEU A 26 0.71 -16.72 0.05
N PRO A 27 1.88 -17.03 -0.56
CA PRO A 27 2.85 -15.99 -0.93
C PRO A 27 2.27 -14.97 -1.92
N ASP A 28 1.61 -15.44 -2.97
CA ASP A 28 1.02 -14.60 -4.02
C ASP A 28 -0.07 -13.69 -3.43
N SER A 29 -0.94 -14.27 -2.59
CA SER A 29 -2.02 -13.52 -1.93
C SER A 29 -1.48 -12.44 -1.00
N ARG A 30 -0.45 -12.75 -0.23
CA ARG A 30 0.16 -11.80 0.71
C ARG A 30 0.86 -10.67 -0.04
N ASN A 31 1.54 -10.99 -1.15
CA ASN A 31 2.17 -9.98 -1.99
C ASN A 31 1.12 -9.03 -2.59
N ALA A 32 0.08 -9.59 -3.22
CA ALA A 32 -1.02 -8.80 -3.78
C ALA A 32 -1.70 -7.92 -2.71
N LEU A 33 -1.99 -8.49 -1.53
CA LEU A 33 -2.62 -7.76 -0.44
C LEU A 33 -1.75 -6.60 0.05
N HIS A 34 -0.45 -6.82 0.25
CA HIS A 34 0.47 -5.78 0.70
C HIS A 34 0.60 -4.67 -0.34
N SER A 35 0.71 -5.01 -1.63
CA SER A 35 0.73 -4.02 -2.72
C SER A 35 -0.55 -3.18 -2.72
N SER A 36 -1.74 -3.81 -2.70
CA SER A 36 -3.00 -3.08 -2.70
C SER A 36 -3.18 -2.16 -1.48
N ILE A 37 -2.68 -2.56 -0.32
CA ILE A 37 -2.68 -1.68 0.86
C ILE A 37 -1.88 -0.41 0.54
N ILE A 38 -0.63 -0.55 0.10
CA ILE A 38 0.23 0.60 -0.21
C ILE A 38 -0.39 1.49 -1.29
N ASP A 39 -0.93 0.89 -2.36
CA ASP A 39 -1.53 1.62 -3.48
C ASP A 39 -2.73 2.46 -3.03
N VAL A 40 -3.63 1.88 -2.24
CA VAL A 40 -4.80 2.60 -1.70
C VAL A 40 -4.35 3.73 -0.76
N PHE A 41 -3.37 3.50 0.11
CA PHE A 41 -2.84 4.57 0.97
C PHE A 41 -2.26 5.73 0.13
N ASN A 42 -1.51 5.41 -0.93
CA ASN A 42 -0.97 6.41 -1.85
C ASN A 42 -2.07 7.17 -2.61
N GLU A 43 -3.11 6.48 -3.10
CA GLU A 43 -4.25 7.06 -3.82
C GLU A 43 -4.98 8.11 -2.95
N PHE A 44 -5.14 7.83 -1.66
CA PHE A 44 -5.74 8.77 -0.71
C PHE A 44 -4.74 9.78 -0.12
N GLY A 45 -3.51 9.85 -0.63
CA GLY A 45 -2.48 10.80 -0.19
C GLY A 45 -1.95 10.56 1.22
N VAL A 46 -2.15 9.36 1.78
CA VAL A 46 -1.71 9.00 3.11
C VAL A 46 -0.35 8.31 3.02
N GLN A 47 0.70 9.03 3.42
CA GLN A 47 2.06 8.52 3.41
C GLN A 47 2.31 7.55 4.58
N ILE A 48 2.66 6.30 4.29
CA ILE A 48 3.14 5.34 5.30
C ILE A 48 4.65 5.54 5.49
N MET A 49 5.06 5.95 6.70
CA MET A 49 6.46 6.24 7.02
C MET A 49 7.04 5.20 7.99
N SER A 50 8.34 4.92 7.84
CA SER A 50 9.09 4.16 8.83
C SER A 50 9.24 4.99 10.12
N PRO A 51 9.11 4.40 11.31
CA PRO A 51 9.35 5.11 12.58
C PRO A 51 10.75 5.74 12.67
N ASN A 52 11.73 5.21 11.93
CA ASN A 52 13.11 5.71 11.89
C ASN A 52 13.33 6.81 10.84
N PHE A 53 12.26 7.40 10.28
CA PHE A 53 12.37 8.43 9.26
C PHE A 53 12.53 9.81 9.92
N VAL A 54 13.78 10.22 10.15
CA VAL A 54 14.14 11.33 11.05
C VAL A 54 13.84 12.73 10.47
N MET A 55 13.71 12.87 9.15
CA MET A 55 13.55 14.19 8.53
C MET A 55 12.59 14.14 7.34
N GLN A 56 11.40 14.72 7.49
CA GLN A 56 10.38 14.79 6.44
C GLN A 56 10.59 16.04 5.58
N PRO A 57 10.57 15.94 4.24
CA PRO A 57 10.46 17.13 3.38
C PRO A 57 9.11 17.84 3.63
N LYS A 58 9.05 19.16 3.40
CA LYS A 58 7.82 19.95 3.65
C LYS A 58 6.61 19.51 2.80
N ALA A 59 6.86 18.81 1.70
CA ALA A 59 5.83 18.25 0.83
C ALA A 59 5.67 16.75 1.11
N ALA A 60 4.45 16.23 0.99
CA ALA A 60 4.18 14.80 1.06
C ALA A 60 4.95 14.06 -0.05
N VAL A 61 5.59 12.94 0.29
CA VAL A 61 6.32 12.10 -0.66
C VAL A 61 5.34 11.08 -1.24
N VAL A 62 4.40 11.56 -2.04
CA VAL A 62 3.42 10.74 -2.76
C VAL A 62 3.72 10.84 -4.25
N VAL A 63 3.66 9.71 -4.96
CA VAL A 63 3.80 9.70 -6.42
C VAL A 63 2.44 10.06 -7.02
N PRO A 64 2.31 11.20 -7.72
CA PRO A 64 1.05 11.58 -8.35
C PRO A 64 0.68 10.56 -9.43
N GLN A 65 -0.61 10.38 -9.70
CA GLN A 65 -1.13 9.33 -10.59
C GLN A 65 -0.52 9.42 -11.99
N GLU A 66 -0.29 10.65 -12.47
CA GLU A 66 0.33 10.94 -13.76
C GLU A 66 1.77 10.41 -13.86
N ALA A 67 2.43 10.17 -12.73
CA ALA A 67 3.80 9.69 -12.64
C ALA A 67 3.92 8.20 -12.28
N TRP A 68 2.82 7.46 -12.13
CA TRP A 68 2.84 6.03 -11.74
C TRP A 68 3.59 5.14 -12.74
N TYR A 69 3.54 5.51 -14.02
CA TYR A 69 4.21 4.79 -15.11
C TYR A 69 5.36 5.60 -15.71
N ALA A 70 5.99 6.46 -14.92
CA ALA A 70 7.25 7.08 -15.31
C ALA A 70 8.30 6.00 -15.58
N ALA A 71 9.10 6.16 -16.63
CA ALA A 71 10.14 5.20 -16.98
C ALA A 71 11.03 4.89 -15.75
N PRO A 72 11.33 3.61 -15.45
CA PRO A 72 11.19 2.44 -16.32
C PRO A 72 9.89 1.65 -16.18
N ALA A 73 8.90 2.14 -15.42
CA ALA A 73 7.64 1.43 -15.23
C ALA A 73 6.82 1.37 -16.53
N VAL A 74 6.14 0.25 -16.76
CA VAL A 74 5.25 0.03 -17.92
C VAL A 74 3.82 -0.05 -17.42
N ALA A 75 2.91 0.70 -18.05
CA ALA A 75 1.49 0.64 -17.73
C ALA A 75 0.93 -0.76 -18.01
N PRO A 76 0.07 -1.32 -17.13
CA PRO A 76 -0.64 -2.55 -17.40
C PRO A 76 -1.44 -2.43 -18.71
N GLN A 77 -1.36 -3.45 -19.56
CA GLN A 77 -2.24 -3.52 -20.73
C GLN A 77 -3.66 -3.82 -20.23
N GLU A 78 -4.61 -2.96 -20.59
CA GLU A 78 -6.03 -3.19 -20.30
C GLU A 78 -6.42 -4.56 -20.89
N PRO A 79 -7.00 -5.49 -20.11
CA PRO A 79 -7.40 -6.78 -20.65
C PRO A 79 -8.48 -6.53 -21.71
N GLU A 80 -8.22 -7.02 -22.92
CA GLU A 80 -9.14 -6.98 -24.05
C GLU A 80 -10.49 -7.58 -23.61
N LYS A 81 -11.55 -6.79 -23.79
CA LYS A 81 -12.89 -7.04 -23.25
C LYS A 81 -13.60 -8.22 -23.93
#